data_AF-A0A642C8R1-F1
#
_entry.id   AF-A0A642C8R1-F1
#
_cell.length_a   1.000
_cell.length_b   1.000
_cell.length_c   1.000
_cell.angle_alpha   90.00
_cell.angle_beta   90.00
_cell.angle_gamma   90.00
#
_symmetry.space_group_name_H-M   'P 1'
#
loop_
_entity.id
_entity.type
_entity.pdbx_description
1 polymer ?
#
loop_
_entity_poly.entity_id
_entity_poly.type
_entity_poly.pdbx_seq_one_letter_code
_entity_poly.pdbx_strand_id
1 'polypeptide(L)'
;MKKLLILYPFLLFCLISKADNQLKLTNWEIKSTTEISENAEKVSMPSFQATDWYEATVPTTVLNALVKQNVYPDPRIGMNNFLIPDVSDEFNKKMDLAKYSYLGNGKNPWQEPYW
;
A
#
# COMPACT_ATOMS: atom_id res chain seq x y z
N MET A 1 -69.90 -24.03 -15.67
CA MET A 1 -68.63 -24.52 -16.27
C MET A 1 -67.50 -23.72 -15.66
N LYS A 2 -66.59 -24.40 -14.96
CA LYS A 2 -65.47 -23.82 -14.21
C LYS A 2 -64.37 -23.39 -15.18
N LYS A 3 -63.95 -22.12 -15.15
CA LYS A 3 -62.57 -21.72 -15.45
C LYS A 3 -62.15 -20.64 -14.48
N LEU A 4 -61.60 -21.15 -13.38
CA LEU A 4 -60.75 -20.46 -12.43
C LEU A 4 -59.44 -20.13 -13.15
N LEU A 5 -59.14 -18.86 -13.38
CA LEU A 5 -57.81 -18.38 -13.74
C LEU A 5 -57.39 -17.38 -12.66
N ILE A 6 -56.76 -17.93 -11.63
CA ILE A 6 -56.06 -17.19 -10.59
C ILE A 6 -54.95 -16.42 -11.28
N LEU A 7 -55.08 -15.10 -11.34
CA LEU A 7 -53.96 -14.22 -11.69
C LEU A 7 -52.90 -14.39 -10.61
N TYR A 8 -51.81 -15.02 -11.02
CA TYR A 8 -50.59 -15.25 -10.26
C TYR A 8 -50.16 -13.93 -9.60
N PRO A 9 -49.96 -13.87 -8.26
CA PRO A 9 -49.42 -12.67 -7.66
C PRO A 9 -48.03 -12.49 -8.25
N PHE A 10 -47.82 -11.35 -8.90
CA PHE A 10 -46.52 -10.88 -9.31
C PHE A 10 -45.69 -10.75 -8.03
N LEU A 11 -45.03 -11.84 -7.67
CA LEU A 11 -44.00 -11.92 -6.64
C LEU A 11 -42.87 -11.01 -7.12
N LEU A 12 -43.04 -9.72 -6.84
CA LEU A 12 -41.99 -8.73 -6.87
C LEU A 12 -41.06 -9.07 -5.69
N PHE A 13 -40.31 -10.16 -5.84
CA PHE A 13 -39.17 -10.41 -4.98
C PHE A 13 -38.15 -9.36 -5.37
N CYS A 14 -38.22 -8.21 -4.68
CA CYS A 14 -37.17 -7.21 -4.72
C CYS A 14 -35.92 -7.93 -4.22
N LEU A 15 -35.04 -8.32 -5.15
CA LEU A 15 -33.69 -8.74 -4.84
C LEU A 15 -33.02 -7.50 -4.27
N ILE A 16 -33.08 -7.35 -2.94
CA ILE A 16 -32.23 -6.43 -2.21
C ILE A 16 -30.82 -6.99 -2.41
N SER A 17 -30.16 -6.56 -3.49
CA SER A 17 -28.75 -6.78 -3.67
C SER A 17 -28.08 -6.03 -2.55
N LYS A 18 -27.51 -6.76 -1.59
CA LYS A 18 -26.68 -6.18 -0.54
C LYS A 18 -25.53 -5.50 -1.27
N ALA A 19 -25.50 -4.16 -1.27
CA ALA A 19 -24.36 -3.44 -1.78
C ALA A 19 -23.13 -3.94 -1.01
N ASP A 20 -22.18 -4.54 -1.73
CA ASP A 20 -20.91 -4.94 -1.15
C ASP A 20 -20.15 -3.65 -0.84
N ASN A 21 -20.30 -3.15 0.39
CA ASN A 21 -19.64 -1.93 0.88
C ASN A 21 -18.13 -2.13 1.08
N GLN A 22 -17.54 -3.18 0.49
CA GLN A 22 -16.11 -3.41 0.52
C GLN A 22 -15.42 -2.48 -0.48
N LEU A 23 -14.77 -1.45 0.06
CA LEU A 23 -13.83 -0.65 -0.72
C LEU A 23 -12.61 -1.51 -1.05
N LYS A 24 -12.45 -1.88 -2.32
CA LYS A 24 -11.26 -2.58 -2.78
C LYS A 24 -10.09 -1.61 -2.87
N LEU A 25 -9.10 -1.80 -2.02
CA LEU A 25 -7.82 -1.11 -2.13
C LEU A 25 -7.09 -1.64 -3.36
N THR A 26 -6.72 -0.75 -4.29
CA THR A 26 -6.09 -1.13 -5.56
C THR A 26 -4.83 -0.31 -5.80
N ASN A 27 -4.99 0.99 -6.06
CA ASN A 27 -3.90 1.92 -6.32
C ASN A 27 -3.76 2.84 -5.11
N TRP A 28 -2.61 2.76 -4.48
CA TRP A 28 -2.21 3.59 -3.35
C TRP A 28 -0.86 4.21 -3.66
N GLU A 29 -0.51 5.25 -2.93
CA GLU A 29 0.83 5.81 -2.93
C GLU A 29 1.37 5.72 -1.51
N ILE A 30 2.68 5.55 -1.36
CA ILE A 30 3.34 5.47 -0.06
C ILE A 30 4.51 6.44 0.07
N LYS A 31 4.77 6.91 1.28
CA LYS A 31 5.96 7.72 1.58
C LYS A 31 6.42 7.51 3.01
N SER A 32 7.73 7.52 3.24
CA SER A 32 8.24 7.47 4.61
C SER A 32 7.76 8.70 5.38
N THR A 33 7.31 8.50 6.62
CA THR A 33 6.99 9.62 7.51
C THR A 33 8.20 10.50 7.80
N THR A 34 9.42 10.04 7.53
CA THR A 34 10.65 10.83 7.68
C THR A 34 10.87 11.86 6.58
N GLU A 35 10.19 11.72 5.44
CA GLU A 35 10.33 12.60 4.28
C GLU A 35 9.24 13.66 4.19
N ILE A 36 8.25 13.64 5.10
CA ILE A 36 7.18 14.62 5.16
C ILE A 36 7.10 15.25 6.55
N SER A 37 6.67 16.50 6.62
CA SER A 37 6.53 17.23 7.89
C SER A 37 5.11 17.13 8.47
N GLU A 38 4.16 16.75 7.63
CA GLU A 38 2.74 16.67 7.92
C GLU A 38 2.39 15.47 8.81
N ASN A 39 1.45 15.69 9.71
CA ASN A 39 0.92 14.66 10.60
C ASN A 39 -0.21 13.85 9.94
N ALA A 40 -0.62 12.78 10.63
CA ALA A 40 -1.66 11.86 10.17
C ALA A 40 -2.99 12.59 9.84
N GLU A 41 -3.36 13.57 10.66
CA GLU A 41 -4.60 14.34 10.49
C GLU A 41 -4.58 15.10 9.18
N LYS A 42 -3.46 15.77 8.86
CA LYS A 42 -3.33 16.54 7.61
C LYS A 42 -3.20 15.62 6.39
N VAL A 43 -2.45 14.53 6.47
CA VAL A 43 -2.32 13.54 5.38
C VAL A 43 -3.67 12.90 5.03
N SER A 44 -4.53 12.68 6.03
CA SER A 44 -5.85 12.06 5.84
C SER A 44 -6.91 13.00 5.25
N MET A 45 -6.58 14.28 5.01
CA MET A 45 -7.54 15.23 4.44
C MET A 45 -7.73 15.02 2.94
N PRO A 46 -8.96 15.08 2.41
CA PRO A 46 -9.20 15.00 0.96
C PRO A 46 -8.48 16.07 0.12
N SER A 47 -8.07 17.17 0.75
CA SER A 47 -7.32 18.26 0.10
C SER A 47 -5.81 18.07 0.15
N PHE A 48 -5.29 17.00 0.77
CA PHE A 48 -3.87 16.71 0.81
C PHE A 48 -3.38 16.28 -0.58
N GLN A 49 -2.23 16.80 -0.99
CA GLN A 49 -1.61 16.47 -2.29
C GLN A 49 -0.38 15.60 -2.03
N ALA A 50 -0.48 14.31 -2.34
CA ALA A 50 0.61 13.34 -2.21
C ALA A 50 1.65 13.53 -3.33
N THR A 51 2.47 14.58 -3.23
CA THR A 51 3.48 14.89 -4.26
C THR A 51 4.75 14.09 -4.06
N ASP A 52 5.24 13.44 -5.12
CA ASP A 52 6.43 12.59 -5.12
C ASP A 52 6.33 11.41 -4.13
N TRP A 53 5.15 10.76 -4.08
CA TRP A 53 4.96 9.51 -3.34
C TRP A 53 5.19 8.32 -4.28
N TYR A 54 5.49 7.16 -3.71
CA TYR A 54 5.77 5.94 -4.45
C TYR A 54 4.49 5.16 -4.72
N GLU A 55 4.19 4.89 -5.99
CA GLU A 55 3.04 4.09 -6.38
C GLU A 55 3.12 2.65 -5.82
N ALA A 56 2.01 2.19 -5.23
CA ALA A 56 1.87 0.92 -4.54
C ALA A 56 0.55 0.22 -4.90
N THR A 57 0.64 -0.80 -5.76
CA THR A 57 -0.53 -1.64 -6.12
C THR A 57 -0.76 -2.75 -5.12
N VAL A 58 -1.93 -2.77 -4.48
CA VAL A 58 -2.33 -3.75 -3.45
C VAL A 58 -2.81 -5.06 -4.08
N PRO A 59 -2.47 -6.24 -3.52
CA PRO A 59 -1.64 -6.46 -2.34
C PRO A 59 -0.13 -6.31 -2.62
N THR A 60 0.56 -5.55 -1.76
CA THR A 60 2.02 -5.39 -1.79
C THR A 60 2.55 -5.06 -0.40
N THR A 61 3.83 -5.34 -0.14
CA THR A 61 4.56 -4.77 1.00
C THR A 61 5.20 -3.44 0.58
N VAL A 62 5.62 -2.62 1.56
CA VAL A 62 6.41 -1.40 1.31
C VAL A 62 7.67 -1.71 0.52
N LEU A 63 8.45 -2.72 0.94
CA LEU A 63 9.66 -3.12 0.21
C LEU A 63 9.38 -3.48 -1.25
N ASN A 64 8.34 -4.27 -1.51
CA ASN A 64 8.00 -4.66 -2.88
C ASN A 64 7.49 -3.48 -3.72
N ALA A 65 6.80 -2.50 -3.11
CA ALA A 65 6.44 -1.26 -3.80
C ALA A 65 7.70 -0.45 -4.18
N LEU A 66 8.64 -0.28 -3.24
CA LEU A 66 9.91 0.40 -3.49
C LEU A 66 10.77 -0.30 -4.55
N VAL A 67 10.75 -1.65 -4.60
CA VAL A 67 11.39 -2.42 -5.67
C VAL A 67 10.71 -2.16 -7.02
N LYS A 68 9.38 -2.14 -7.09
CA LYS A 68 8.64 -1.80 -8.32
C LYS A 68 8.90 -0.36 -8.80
N GLN A 69 9.14 0.56 -7.86
CA GLN A 69 9.55 1.94 -8.15
C GLN A 69 11.05 2.08 -8.44
N ASN A 70 11.81 0.99 -8.52
CA ASN A 70 13.25 0.95 -8.77
C ASN A 70 14.11 1.68 -7.72
N VAL A 71 13.58 1.91 -6.52
CA VAL A 71 14.34 2.43 -5.38
C VAL A 71 15.35 1.39 -4.90
N TYR A 72 14.93 0.13 -4.86
CA TYR A 72 15.77 -1.00 -4.53
C TYR A 72 15.74 -2.06 -5.65
N PRO A 73 16.85 -2.78 -5.86
CA PRO A 73 16.86 -3.90 -6.81
C PRO A 73 16.14 -5.12 -6.23
N ASP A 74 15.74 -6.07 -7.10
CA ASP A 74 15.07 -7.30 -6.66
C ASP A 74 15.98 -8.10 -5.69
N PRO A 75 15.57 -8.31 -4.42
CA PRO A 75 16.38 -8.96 -3.41
C PRO A 75 16.69 -10.43 -3.71
N ARG A 76 15.93 -11.07 -4.61
CA ARG A 76 16.06 -12.50 -4.95
C ARG A 76 17.24 -12.77 -5.88
N ILE A 77 17.86 -11.72 -6.43
CA ILE A 77 18.94 -11.83 -7.40
C ILE A 77 20.28 -11.62 -6.72
N GLY A 78 21.10 -12.67 -6.70
CA GLY A 78 22.48 -12.61 -6.21
C GLY A 78 22.59 -11.98 -4.82
N MET A 79 23.34 -10.87 -4.73
CA MET A 79 23.68 -10.18 -3.49
C MET A 79 22.90 -8.88 -3.32
N ASN A 80 21.82 -8.68 -4.08
CA ASN A 80 21.00 -7.46 -4.02
C ASN A 80 20.41 -7.22 -2.63
N ASN A 81 20.22 -8.26 -1.81
CA ASN A 81 19.76 -8.09 -0.44
C ASN A 81 20.72 -7.25 0.42
N PHE A 82 22.01 -7.13 0.07
CA PHE A 82 22.95 -6.22 0.75
C PHE A 82 22.76 -4.75 0.36
N LEU A 83 22.01 -4.47 -0.71
CA LEU A 83 21.66 -3.13 -1.15
C LEU A 83 20.37 -2.62 -0.49
N ILE A 84 19.82 -3.40 0.44
CA ILE A 84 18.60 -3.09 1.19
C ILE A 84 18.97 -3.14 2.67
N PRO A 85 18.98 -2.00 3.39
CA PRO A 85 19.41 -1.98 4.78
C PRO A 85 18.29 -2.42 5.75
N ASP A 86 17.67 -3.58 5.53
CA ASP A 86 16.48 -4.07 6.27
C ASP A 86 16.75 -5.04 7.43
N VAL A 87 17.95 -5.62 7.52
CA VAL A 87 18.24 -6.70 8.48
C VAL A 87 18.28 -6.20 9.93
N SER A 88 19.19 -5.28 10.26
CA SER A 88 19.30 -4.65 11.58
C SER A 88 20.31 -3.50 11.55
N ASP A 89 20.18 -2.53 12.47
CA ASP A 89 21.11 -1.39 12.52
C ASP A 89 22.55 -1.81 12.84
N GLU A 90 22.74 -2.79 13.72
CA GLU A 90 24.06 -3.31 14.05
C GLU A 90 24.73 -3.96 12.82
N PHE A 91 23.99 -4.79 12.09
CA PHE A 91 24.50 -5.43 10.88
C PHE A 91 24.77 -4.41 9.79
N ASN A 92 23.84 -3.48 9.55
CA ASN A 92 23.98 -2.41 8.59
C ASN A 92 25.20 -1.54 8.88
N LYS A 93 25.48 -1.25 10.16
CA LYS A 93 26.68 -0.51 10.57
C LYS A 93 27.96 -1.31 10.36
N LYS A 94 27.97 -2.58 10.77
CA LYS A 94 29.13 -3.47 10.61
C LYS A 94 29.54 -3.65 9.15
N MET A 95 28.55 -3.73 8.27
CA MET A 95 28.73 -4.01 6.83
C MET A 95 28.73 -2.74 5.97
N ASP A 96 28.61 -1.55 6.58
CA ASP A 96 28.52 -0.26 5.88
C ASP A 96 27.40 -0.23 4.81
N LEU A 97 26.20 -0.69 5.18
CA LEU A 97 25.03 -0.77 4.29
C LEU A 97 24.11 0.45 4.38
N ALA A 98 24.29 1.30 5.40
CA ALA A 98 23.51 2.52 5.59
C ALA A 98 23.56 3.46 4.37
N LYS A 99 24.64 3.42 3.59
CA LYS A 99 24.80 4.16 2.33
C LYS A 99 23.77 3.83 1.25
N TYR A 100 23.12 2.67 1.35
CA TYR A 100 22.07 2.26 0.42
C TYR A 100 20.69 2.74 0.83
N SER A 101 20.53 3.41 1.98
CA SER A 101 19.26 4.03 2.33
C SER A 101 18.88 5.12 1.34
N TYR A 102 17.69 5.01 0.77
CA TYR A 102 17.16 6.03 -0.16
C TYR A 102 16.87 7.38 0.52
N LEU A 103 16.78 7.42 1.85
CA LEU A 103 16.52 8.65 2.62
C LEU A 103 17.68 9.66 2.57
N GLY A 104 18.85 9.28 2.02
CA GLY A 104 20.01 10.16 1.83
C GLY A 104 20.75 10.58 3.10
N ASN A 105 20.18 10.34 4.28
CA ASN A 105 20.74 10.70 5.59
C ASN A 105 21.39 9.50 6.32
N GLY A 106 21.48 8.33 5.67
CA GLY A 106 22.04 7.12 6.23
C GLY A 106 21.20 6.47 7.34
N LYS A 107 19.99 6.96 7.60
CA LYS A 107 19.05 6.30 8.53
C LYS A 107 18.50 5.04 7.90
N ASN A 108 18.20 4.06 8.74
CA ASN A 108 17.50 2.85 8.33
C ASN A 108 16.05 3.23 7.94
N PRO A 109 15.63 3.03 6.68
CA PRO A 109 14.35 3.48 6.15
C PRO A 109 13.16 2.64 6.62
N TRP A 110 13.41 1.62 7.45
CA TRP A 110 12.40 0.71 7.98
C TRP A 110 12.09 0.96 9.46
N GLN A 111 12.78 1.91 10.11
CA GLN A 111 12.57 2.26 11.51
C GLN A 111 11.26 3.02 11.75
N GLU A 112 10.87 3.84 10.78
CA GLU A 112 9.70 4.70 10.86
C GLU A 112 8.60 4.21 9.92
N PRO A 113 7.33 4.48 10.24
CA PRO A 113 6.22 4.05 9.41
C PRO A 113 6.25 4.70 8.02
N TYR A 114 5.41 4.16 7.16
CA TYR A 114 5.05 4.76 5.88
C TYR A 114 3.60 5.21 5.99
N TRP A 115 3.31 6.36 5.41
CA TRP A 115 1.95 6.67 5.00
C TRP A 115 1.61 5.92 3.72
#